data_AF-A0AAV6B140-F1
#
_entry.id   AF-A0AAV6B140-F1
#
_cell.length_a   1.000
_cell.length_b   1.000
_cell.length_c   1.000
_cell.angle_alpha   90.00
_cell.angle_beta   90.00
_cell.angle_gamma   90.00
#
_symmetry.space_group_name_H-M   'P 1'
#
loop_
_entity.id
_entity.type
_entity.pdbx_description
1 polymer ?
#
loop_
_entity_poly.entity_id
_entity_poly.type
_entity_poly.pdbx_seq_one_letter_code
_entity_poly.pdbx_strand_id
1 'polypeptide(L)'
;MMLRIAAVGLCSSGLPLSAVTFTNNARLEVNTSALDWNPANNGMLVSCWFKLSIPSETALTENMTILANRRSGSQSDRHAYWIQFNVTNGAVEFSSRGSAGIYTNTLIDRPYLERWYHVAIVRPVDNFSCYLDGRAVPGGGG
;
A
#
# COMPACT_ATOMS: atom_id res chain seq x y z
N MET A 1 19.15 7.09 8.46
CA MET A 1 19.34 5.62 8.48
C MET A 1 18.24 5.02 7.62
N MET A 2 18.56 4.03 6.78
CA MET A 2 17.94 3.83 5.46
C MET A 2 16.92 2.68 5.48
N LEU A 3 15.63 2.99 5.27
CA LEU A 3 14.58 1.99 5.06
C LEU A 3 14.80 1.31 3.69
N ARG A 4 15.04 0.00 3.70
CA ARG A 4 15.26 -0.80 2.48
C ARG A 4 13.94 -1.44 2.05
N ILE A 5 13.27 -0.87 1.05
CA ILE A 5 12.16 -1.53 0.37
C ILE A 5 12.70 -2.15 -0.92
N ALA A 6 12.59 -3.47 -1.04
CA ALA A 6 12.86 -4.18 -2.29
C ALA A 6 11.56 -4.30 -3.07
N ALA A 7 11.44 -3.59 -4.19
CA ALA A 7 10.40 -3.84 -5.17
C ALA A 7 10.93 -4.84 -6.20
N VAL A 8 10.37 -6.05 -6.24
CA VAL A 8 10.71 -7.06 -7.26
C VAL A 8 9.85 -6.79 -8.49
N GLY A 9 10.45 -6.16 -9.50
CA GLY A 9 9.94 -6.18 -10.87
C GLY A 9 10.51 -7.39 -11.59
N LEU A 10 9.65 -8.26 -12.13
CA LEU A 10 10.07 -9.30 -13.07
C LEU A 10 10.55 -8.62 -14.37
N CYS A 11 11.86 -8.43 -14.51
CA CYS A 11 12.46 -8.14 -15.81
C CYS A 11 13.33 -9.32 -16.25
N SER A 12 13.04 -9.83 -17.44
CA SER A 12 13.84 -10.83 -18.12
C SER A 12 15.25 -10.29 -18.41
N SER A 13 16.24 -11.15 -18.22
CA SER A 13 17.65 -11.08 -18.67
C SER A 13 18.62 -10.15 -17.90
N GLY A 14 19.38 -10.77 -16.98
CA GLY A 14 20.85 -10.73 -16.97
C GLY A 14 21.59 -9.48 -16.49
N LEU A 15 20.90 -8.39 -16.17
CA LEU A 15 21.55 -7.19 -15.62
C LEU A 15 21.50 -7.20 -14.08
N PRO A 16 22.56 -6.75 -13.38
CA PRO A 16 22.52 -6.60 -11.93
C PRO A 16 21.38 -5.64 -11.56
N LEU A 17 20.40 -6.16 -10.84
CA LEU A 17 19.29 -5.40 -10.30
C LEU A 17 19.84 -4.50 -9.18
N SER A 18 20.15 -3.26 -9.50
CA SER A 18 20.45 -2.23 -8.50
C SER A 18 19.15 -1.81 -7.85
N ALA A 19 18.97 -2.15 -6.58
CA ALA A 19 17.90 -1.59 -5.77
C ALA A 19 18.12 -0.07 -5.69
N VAL A 20 17.18 0.69 -6.25
CA VAL A 20 17.20 2.15 -6.13
C VAL A 20 16.74 2.52 -4.72
N THR A 21 17.38 3.52 -4.15
CA THR A 21 17.13 3.94 -2.78
C THR A 21 16.66 5.38 -2.75
N PHE A 22 15.55 5.62 -2.07
CA PHE A 22 14.96 6.94 -1.93
C PHE A 22 15.23 7.46 -0.52
N THR A 23 15.57 8.74 -0.38
CA THR A 23 15.80 9.39 0.92
C THR A 23 14.52 9.44 1.77
N ASN A 24 13.35 9.35 1.12
CA ASN A 24 12.01 9.38 1.71
C ASN A 24 11.18 8.17 1.20
N ASN A 25 9.89 8.35 0.96
CA ASN A 25 9.03 7.29 0.42
C ASN A 25 9.29 7.05 -1.08
N ALA A 26 9.55 5.79 -1.43
CA ALA A 26 9.41 5.32 -2.80
C ALA A 26 7.94 5.44 -3.21
N ARG A 27 7.63 6.19 -4.28
CA ARG A 27 6.25 6.34 -4.77
C ARG A 27 6.20 6.27 -6.29
N LEU A 28 5.17 5.60 -6.81
CA LEU A 28 4.81 5.63 -8.22
C LEU A 28 3.64 6.62 -8.37
N GLU A 29 3.91 7.78 -8.97
CA GLU A 29 2.90 8.83 -9.15
C GLU A 29 2.37 8.77 -10.58
N VAL A 30 1.05 8.61 -10.71
CA VAL A 30 0.35 8.75 -11.99
C VAL A 30 -0.50 10.02 -11.88
N ASN A 31 -0.14 11.08 -12.61
CA ASN A 31 -0.80 12.38 -12.54
C ASN A 31 -2.07 12.41 -13.42
N THR A 32 -3.02 11.49 -13.17
CA THR A 32 -4.35 11.49 -13.78
C THR A 32 -5.40 11.00 -12.77
N SER A 33 -6.61 11.54 -12.86
CA SER A 33 -7.77 11.07 -12.09
C SER A 33 -8.35 9.75 -12.63
N ALA A 34 -7.85 9.22 -13.75
CA ALA A 34 -8.36 7.97 -14.32
C ALA A 34 -8.19 6.75 -13.39
N LEU A 35 -7.27 6.83 -12.42
CA LEU A 35 -6.98 5.79 -11.44
C LEU A 35 -7.45 6.17 -10.02
N ASP A 36 -8.37 7.12 -9.83
CA ASP A 36 -9.02 7.30 -8.53
C ASP A 36 -10.17 6.31 -8.34
N TRP A 37 -10.69 6.22 -7.11
CA TRP A 37 -11.90 5.43 -6.89
C TRP A 37 -13.10 6.11 -7.55
N ASN A 38 -13.59 5.47 -8.61
CA ASN A 38 -14.87 5.73 -9.22
C ASN A 38 -15.72 4.46 -9.16
N PRO A 39 -16.87 4.48 -8.46
CA PRO A 39 -17.74 3.31 -8.33
C PRO A 39 -18.35 2.83 -9.66
N ALA A 40 -18.25 3.63 -10.73
CA ALA A 40 -18.91 3.34 -11.99
C ALA A 40 -18.15 2.40 -12.94
N ASN A 41 -16.80 2.28 -12.91
CA ASN A 41 -16.11 1.48 -13.95
C ASN A 41 -14.61 1.16 -13.83
N ASN A 42 -14.02 1.09 -12.62
CA ASN A 42 -12.58 0.84 -12.52
C ASN A 42 -12.27 -0.43 -11.74
N GLY A 43 -12.38 -1.57 -12.42
CA GLY A 43 -11.84 -2.84 -11.92
C GLY A 43 -10.36 -2.73 -11.58
N MET A 44 -9.92 -3.26 -10.44
CA MET A 44 -8.54 -3.18 -9.97
C MET A 44 -8.12 -4.45 -9.24
N LEU A 45 -6.89 -4.87 -9.49
CA LEU A 45 -6.14 -5.78 -8.62
C LEU A 45 -4.82 -5.11 -8.25
N VAL A 46 -4.53 -5.08 -6.96
CA VAL A 46 -3.25 -4.60 -6.43
C VAL A 46 -2.69 -5.69 -5.54
N SER A 47 -1.43 -6.07 -5.74
CA SER A 47 -0.74 -6.98 -4.83
C SER A 47 0.72 -6.58 -4.63
N CYS A 48 1.24 -6.88 -3.44
CA CYS A 48 2.65 -6.75 -3.14
C CYS A 48 3.08 -7.70 -2.03
N TRP A 49 4.34 -8.10 -2.11
CA TRP A 49 5.07 -8.67 -1.00
C TRP A 49 5.81 -7.54 -0.28
N PHE A 50 5.76 -7.53 1.05
CA PHE A 50 6.51 -6.57 1.85
C PHE A 50 7.02 -7.19 3.15
N LYS A 51 8.04 -6.53 3.72
CA LYS A 51 8.58 -6.83 5.05
C LYS A 51 8.77 -5.50 5.78
N LEU A 52 8.23 -5.39 6.99
CA LEU A 52 8.39 -4.19 7.81
C LEU A 52 9.66 -4.28 8.65
N SER A 53 10.43 -3.20 8.66
CA SER A 53 11.65 -3.06 9.48
C SER A 53 11.62 -1.67 10.11
N ILE A 54 11.61 -1.64 11.44
CA ILE A 54 11.65 -0.41 12.24
C ILE A 54 12.82 -0.58 13.22
N PRO A 55 13.90 0.20 13.10
CA PRO A 55 15.00 0.13 14.05
C PRO A 55 14.52 0.46 15.47
N SER A 56 15.04 -0.23 16.48
CA SER A 56 14.62 -0.09 17.88
C SER A 56 14.77 1.33 18.45
N GLU A 57 15.65 2.14 17.86
CA GLU A 57 15.92 3.52 18.27
C GLU A 57 15.08 4.56 17.50
N THR A 58 14.25 4.12 16.55
CA THR A 58 13.44 5.01 15.72
C THR A 58 11.99 5.06 16.21
N ALA A 59 11.59 6.20 16.77
CA ALA A 59 10.19 6.52 16.94
C ALA A 59 9.62 7.06 15.62
N LEU A 60 8.67 6.35 15.03
CA LEU A 60 7.99 6.81 13.82
C LEU A 60 7.00 7.92 14.17
N THR A 61 7.13 9.07 13.51
CA THR A 61 6.20 10.22 13.66
C THR A 61 5.18 10.30 12.54
N GLU A 62 5.33 9.48 11.49
CA GLU A 62 4.48 9.47 10.30
C GLU A 62 4.24 8.04 9.82
N ASN A 63 3.09 7.81 9.17
CA ASN A 63 2.76 6.53 8.56
C ASN A 63 3.79 6.14 7.49
N MET A 64 4.17 4.85 7.47
CA MET A 64 5.05 4.34 6.42
C MET A 64 4.23 3.88 5.24
N THR A 65 4.50 4.42 4.05
CA THR A 65 3.85 3.96 2.83
C THR A 65 4.50 2.66 2.35
N ILE A 66 3.69 1.64 2.13
CA ILE A 66 4.11 0.34 1.59
C ILE A 66 3.92 0.32 0.08
N LEU A 67 2.72 0.70 -0.38
CA LEU A 67 2.39 0.78 -1.81
C LEU A 67 1.30 1.83 -2.02
N ALA A 68 1.42 2.70 -3.03
CA ALA A 68 0.42 3.74 -3.29
C ALA A 68 0.37 4.16 -4.76
N ASN A 69 -0.81 4.61 -5.21
CA ASN A 69 -0.93 5.54 -6.34
C ASN A 69 -1.45 6.90 -5.85
N ARG A 70 -0.53 7.77 -5.44
CA ARG A 70 -0.89 9.07 -4.87
C ARG A 70 -0.15 10.19 -5.59
N ARG A 71 -0.73 11.40 -5.53
CA ARG A 71 -0.28 12.57 -6.31
C ARG A 71 0.78 13.41 -5.61
N SER A 72 0.68 13.59 -4.29
CA SER A 72 1.50 14.58 -3.58
C SER A 72 2.01 14.15 -2.20
N GLY A 73 1.67 12.95 -1.73
CA GLY A 73 2.06 12.50 -0.39
C GLY A 73 1.15 13.01 0.73
N SER A 74 0.08 13.75 0.42
CA SER A 74 -1.02 14.09 1.34
C SER A 74 -2.04 12.95 1.48
N GLN A 75 -2.48 12.62 2.70
CA GLN A 75 -3.47 11.56 2.94
C GLN A 75 -4.85 11.90 2.35
N SER A 76 -5.10 13.19 2.11
CA SER A 76 -6.33 13.70 1.53
C SER A 76 -6.39 13.55 0.00
N ASP A 77 -5.27 13.21 -0.65
CA ASP A 77 -5.20 13.01 -2.09
C ASP A 77 -6.13 11.87 -2.53
N ARG A 78 -6.77 12.03 -3.68
CA ARG A 78 -7.48 10.91 -4.33
C ARG A 78 -6.49 9.83 -4.75
N HIS A 79 -6.88 8.58 -4.59
CA HIS A 79 -6.07 7.40 -4.91
C HIS A 79 -6.95 6.17 -5.10
N ALA A 80 -6.54 5.23 -5.97
CA ALA A 80 -7.20 3.93 -6.06
C ALA A 80 -6.73 2.98 -4.97
N TYR A 81 -5.46 3.04 -4.59
CA TYR A 81 -4.87 2.19 -3.58
C TYR A 81 -3.81 2.93 -2.78
N TRP A 82 -3.87 2.72 -1.48
CA TRP A 82 -2.82 3.09 -0.55
C TRP A 82 -2.75 2.04 0.54
N ILE A 83 -1.60 1.37 0.62
CA ILE A 83 -1.26 0.42 1.67
C ILE A 83 -0.21 1.10 2.53
N GLN A 84 -0.47 1.17 3.83
CA GLN A 84 0.40 1.84 4.78
C GLN A 84 0.51 1.06 6.08
N PHE A 85 1.61 1.27 6.80
CA PHE A 85 1.68 1.03 8.24
C PHE A 85 1.28 2.32 8.97
N ASN A 86 0.21 2.25 9.76
CA ASN A 86 -0.31 3.36 10.54
C ASN A 86 0.36 3.37 11.92
N VAL A 87 1.10 4.43 12.20
CA VAL A 87 1.92 4.51 13.43
C VAL A 87 1.08 4.75 14.68
N THR A 88 -0.16 5.22 14.52
CA THR A 88 -1.05 5.55 15.64
C THR A 88 -1.62 4.29 16.28
N ASN A 89 -2.00 3.30 15.46
CA ASN A 89 -2.59 2.03 15.93
C ASN A 89 -1.68 0.82 15.72
N GLY A 90 -0.58 0.97 14.98
CA GLY A 90 0.35 -0.11 14.68
C GLY A 90 -0.16 -1.11 13.64
N ALA A 91 -1.21 -0.78 12.88
CA ALA A 91 -1.81 -1.68 11.90
C ALA A 91 -1.28 -1.43 10.48
N VAL A 92 -1.35 -2.46 9.63
CA VAL A 92 -1.27 -2.29 8.18
C VAL A 92 -2.67 -2.11 7.62
N GLU A 93 -2.88 -1.02 6.90
CA GLU A 93 -4.19 -0.59 6.41
C GLU A 93 -4.16 -0.39 4.89
N PHE A 94 -5.32 -0.65 4.28
CA PHE A 94 -5.65 -0.28 2.91
C PHE A 94 -6.60 0.93 2.92
N SER A 95 -6.41 1.83 1.97
CA SER A 95 -7.32 2.92 1.66
C SER A 95 -7.52 3.10 0.16
N SER A 96 -8.73 3.49 -0.23
CA SER A 96 -9.09 3.98 -1.56
C SER A 96 -9.93 5.24 -1.40
N ARG A 97 -9.61 6.31 -2.14
CA ARG A 97 -10.27 7.61 -2.01
C ARG A 97 -10.63 8.19 -3.37
N GLY A 98 -11.92 8.43 -3.56
CA GLY A 98 -12.50 9.10 -4.73
C GLY A 98 -12.95 10.52 -4.42
N SER A 99 -13.70 11.12 -5.36
CA SER A 99 -14.36 12.41 -5.13
C SER A 99 -15.49 12.34 -4.10
N ALA A 100 -16.14 11.18 -4.01
CA ALA A 100 -17.41 11.00 -3.29
C ALA A 100 -17.26 10.27 -1.95
N GLY A 101 -16.07 9.74 -1.63
CA GLY A 101 -15.88 8.95 -0.43
C GLY A 101 -14.50 8.33 -0.29
N ILE A 102 -14.31 7.65 0.84
CA ILE A 102 -13.13 6.87 1.21
C ILE A 102 -13.58 5.47 1.63
N TYR A 103 -12.84 4.46 1.21
CA TYR A 103 -12.95 3.10 1.71
C TYR A 103 -11.66 2.77 2.45
N THR A 104 -11.76 2.15 3.63
CA THR A 104 -10.59 1.68 4.39
C THR A 104 -10.79 0.23 4.85
N ASN A 105 -9.67 -0.49 5.00
CA ASN A 105 -9.69 -1.80 5.64
C ASN A 105 -8.38 -2.07 6.39
N THR A 106 -8.47 -2.70 7.56
CA THR A 106 -7.29 -3.19 8.29
C THR A 106 -6.86 -4.53 7.69
N LEU A 107 -5.68 -4.57 7.08
CA LEU A 107 -5.12 -5.79 6.49
C LEU A 107 -4.43 -6.66 7.54
N ILE A 108 -3.73 -6.01 8.48
CA ILE A 108 -3.00 -6.67 9.58
C ILE A 108 -3.12 -5.79 10.81
N ASP A 109 -3.77 -6.25 11.87
CA ASP A 109 -3.94 -5.46 13.11
C ASP A 109 -2.60 -5.24 13.84
N ARG A 110 -1.74 -6.27 13.88
CA ARG A 110 -0.45 -6.24 14.57
C ARG A 110 0.61 -7.00 13.77
N PRO A 111 1.32 -6.36 12.82
CA PRO A 111 2.35 -7.02 12.03
C PRO A 111 3.57 -7.32 12.90
N TYR A 112 4.10 -8.54 12.80
CA TYR A 112 5.46 -8.83 13.23
C TYR A 112 6.47 -8.15 12.31
N LEU A 113 7.46 -7.49 12.90
CA LEU A 113 8.61 -6.97 12.19
C LEU A 113 9.47 -8.10 11.62
N GLU A 114 10.22 -7.81 10.57
CA GLU A 114 11.12 -8.74 9.89
C GLU A 114 10.47 -10.01 9.32
N ARG A 115 9.13 -10.03 9.23
CA ARG A 115 8.36 -11.09 8.58
C ARG A 115 7.84 -10.63 7.21
N TRP A 116 7.94 -11.51 6.22
CA TRP A 116 7.33 -11.31 4.91
C TRP A 116 5.82 -11.51 4.98
N TYR A 117 5.09 -10.61 4.33
CA TYR A 117 3.65 -10.67 4.11
C TYR A 117 3.36 -10.51 2.62
N HIS A 118 2.31 -11.17 2.16
CA HIS A 118 1.68 -10.90 0.88
C HIS A 118 0.29 -10.32 1.10
N VAL A 119 0.01 -9.19 0.45
CA VAL A 119 -1.33 -8.60 0.43
C VAL A 119 -1.84 -8.50 -1.00
N ALA A 120 -3.12 -8.77 -1.16
CA ALA A 120 -3.83 -8.54 -2.42
C ALA A 120 -5.17 -7.86 -2.14
N ILE A 121 -5.52 -6.90 -2.98
CA ILE A 121 -6.80 -6.19 -2.94
C ILE A 121 -7.41 -6.28 -4.33
N VAL A 122 -8.66 -6.75 -4.38
CA VAL A 122 -9.44 -6.87 -5.60
C VAL A 122 -10.66 -5.97 -5.47
N ARG A 123 -10.88 -5.13 -6.47
CA ARG A 123 -12.11 -4.35 -6.66
C ARG A 123 -12.65 -4.66 -8.05
N PRO A 124 -13.67 -5.53 -8.22
CA PRO A 124 -14.24 -5.78 -9.54
C PRO A 124 -15.07 -4.58 -10.05
N VAL A 125 -15.82 -3.90 -9.18
CA VAL A 125 -16.62 -2.71 -9.52
C VAL A 125 -16.64 -1.71 -8.34
N ASP A 126 -17.50 -1.93 -7.35
CA ASP A 126 -17.75 -1.05 -6.20
C ASP A 126 -17.38 -1.69 -4.85
N ASN A 127 -17.23 -3.02 -4.82
CA ASN A 127 -16.88 -3.77 -3.62
C ASN A 127 -15.39 -4.08 -3.57
N PHE A 128 -14.81 -4.08 -2.37
CA PHE A 128 -13.43 -4.47 -2.15
C PHE A 128 -13.35 -5.83 -1.46
N SER A 129 -12.42 -6.66 -1.91
CA SER A 129 -12.01 -7.89 -1.24
C SER A 129 -10.52 -7.82 -0.95
N CYS A 130 -10.15 -7.96 0.31
CA CYS A 130 -8.76 -7.90 0.77
C CYS A 130 -8.29 -9.28 1.20
N TYR A 131 -7.03 -9.59 0.91
CA TYR A 131 -6.41 -10.87 1.21
C TYR A 131 -5.04 -10.68 1.86
N LEU A 132 -4.74 -11.47 2.89
CA LEU A 132 -3.45 -11.57 3.55
C LEU A 132 -2.94 -13.00 3.43
N ASP A 133 -1.77 -13.19 2.86
CA ASP A 133 -1.14 -14.50 2.62
C ASP A 133 -2.10 -15.50 1.93
N GLY A 134 -2.93 -14.99 1.02
CA GLY A 134 -3.92 -15.76 0.25
C GLY A 134 -5.25 -16.02 0.98
N ARG A 135 -5.43 -15.55 2.21
CA ARG A 135 -6.68 -15.70 2.98
C ARG A 135 -7.46 -14.39 3.00
N ALA A 136 -8.78 -14.49 2.86
CA ALA A 136 -9.65 -13.32 2.93
C ALA A 136 -9.56 -12.66 4.32
N VAL A 137 -9.43 -11.34 4.32
CA VAL A 137 -9.50 -10.50 5.51
C VAL A 137 -10.92 -9.94 5.59
N PRO A 138 -11.59 -9.97 6.77
CA PRO A 138 -12.89 -9.34 6.94
C PRO A 138 -12.87 -7.90 6.45
N GLY A 139 -13.94 -7.46 5.79
CA GLY A 139 -14.07 -6.08 5.30
C GLY A 139 -14.22 -5.08 6.46
N GLY A 140 -13.54 -3.94 6.36
CA GLY A 140 -13.86 -2.73 7.12
C GLY A 140 -15.07 -2.04 6.49
N GLY A 141 -15.96 -1.48 7.32
CA GLY A 141 -17.14 -0.76 6.86
C GLY A 141 -16.80 0.52 6.10
N GLY A 142 -17.56 0.81 5.05
CA GLY A 142 -17.57 2.11 4.36
C GLY A 142 -18.47 3.14 5.04
#